data_AF-L8F1X7-F1
#
_entry.id   AF-L8F1X7-F1
#
_cell.length_a   1.000
_cell.length_b   1.000
_cell.length_c   1.000
_cell.angle_alpha   90.00
_cell.angle_beta   90.00
_cell.angle_gamma   90.00
#
_symmetry.space_group_name_H-M   'P 1'
#
loop_
_entity.id
_entity.type
_entity.pdbx_description
1 polymer ?
#
loop_
_entity_poly.entity_id
_entity_poly.type
_entity_poly.pdbx_seq_one_letter_code
_entity_poly.pdbx_strand_id
1 'polypeptide(L)'
;MTTTETLIDRARDLYERRFPDGNLWWGTDGQPITGAQVVAHAEAAAERAATIDWKVPDSFRAGGPGEVADGRVHTTYYAVGAIIEMLIRTATGAPYADAWAWYLQPGLTADTARAMYTDVAAFARRYGPEAG
;
A
#
# COMPACT_ATOMS: atom_id res chain seq x y z
N MET A 1 -0.15 -17.52 15.92
CA MET A 1 0.03 -17.02 14.54
C MET A 1 -1.20 -16.22 14.17
N THR A 2 -1.05 -14.92 13.95
CA THR A 2 -2.11 -14.09 13.35
C THR A 2 -2.19 -14.49 11.89
N THR A 3 -3.34 -14.99 11.41
CA THR A 3 -3.53 -15.24 9.97
C THR A 3 -3.59 -13.91 9.23
N THR A 4 -3.24 -13.89 7.94
CA THR A 4 -3.31 -12.69 7.08
C THR A 4 -4.70 -12.04 7.14
N GLU A 5 -5.77 -12.84 7.19
CA GLU A 5 -7.14 -12.34 7.36
C GLU A 5 -7.35 -11.56 8.67
N THR A 6 -6.78 -12.06 9.78
CA THR A 6 -6.85 -11.37 11.09
C THR A 6 -6.05 -10.06 11.07
N LEU A 7 -4.99 -9.97 10.26
CA LEU A 7 -4.19 -8.76 10.11
C LEU A 7 -4.93 -7.71 9.27
N ILE A 8 -5.54 -8.11 8.16
CA ILE A 8 -6.35 -7.23 7.30
C ILE A 8 -7.55 -6.67 8.07
N ASP A 9 -8.23 -7.50 8.87
CA ASP A 9 -9.38 -7.07 9.67
C ASP A 9 -8.96 -6.08 10.77
N ARG A 10 -7.82 -6.28 11.43
CA ARG A 10 -7.29 -5.31 12.40
C ARG A 10 -6.77 -4.02 11.76
N ALA A 11 -6.23 -4.11 10.55
CA ALA A 11 -5.84 -2.92 9.78
C ALA A 11 -7.08 -2.07 9.41
N ARG A 12 -8.25 -2.69 9.22
CA ARG A 12 -9.51 -1.98 9.01
C ARG A 12 -9.90 -1.13 10.22
N ASP A 13 -9.72 -1.61 11.45
CA ASP A 13 -10.00 -0.80 12.64
C ASP A 13 -9.13 0.46 12.70
N LEU A 14 -7.89 0.41 12.19
CA LEU A 14 -7.05 1.59 12.07
C LEU A 14 -7.55 2.54 10.96
N TYR A 15 -8.04 2.00 9.86
CA TYR A 15 -8.67 2.77 8.79
C TYR A 15 -9.88 3.53 9.29
N GLU A 16 -10.85 2.86 9.92
CA GLU A 16 -12.11 3.49 10.37
C GLU A 16 -11.84 4.61 11.40
N ARG A 17 -10.80 4.47 12.22
CA ARG A 17 -10.38 5.51 13.17
C ARG A 17 -9.62 6.67 12.53
N ARG A 18 -8.79 6.40 11.51
CA ARG A 18 -7.94 7.42 10.87
C ARG A 18 -8.68 8.19 9.78
N PHE A 19 -9.65 7.55 9.12
CA PHE A 19 -10.40 8.08 7.99
C PHE A 19 -11.90 7.85 8.19
N PRO A 20 -12.53 8.44 9.23
CA PRO A 20 -13.95 8.22 9.53
C PRO A 20 -14.87 8.63 8.36
N ASP A 21 -14.44 9.60 7.54
CA ASP A 21 -15.20 10.08 6.38
C ASP A 21 -14.84 9.36 5.07
N GLY A 22 -14.00 8.32 5.12
CA GLY A 22 -13.62 7.55 3.94
C GLY A 22 -12.59 8.23 3.03
N ASN A 23 -11.93 9.31 3.49
CA ASN A 23 -10.97 10.10 2.71
C ASN A 23 -9.74 9.31 2.18
N LEU A 24 -9.51 8.08 2.63
CA LEU A 24 -8.53 7.17 2.04
C LEU A 24 -8.79 6.94 0.54
N TRP A 25 -10.06 6.96 0.14
CA TRP A 25 -10.50 6.61 -1.21
C TRP A 25 -10.63 7.82 -2.13
N TRP A 26 -9.76 8.80 -1.93
CA TRP A 26 -9.67 9.99 -2.77
C TRP A 26 -8.24 10.16 -3.27
N GLY A 27 -8.14 10.47 -4.56
CA GLY A 27 -6.90 10.75 -5.24
C GLY A 27 -6.29 12.08 -4.85
N THR A 28 -5.00 12.23 -5.16
CA THR A 28 -4.26 13.50 -5.01
C THR A 28 -4.82 14.62 -5.91
N ASP A 29 -5.57 14.27 -6.95
CA ASP A 29 -6.31 15.16 -7.84
C ASP A 29 -7.73 15.49 -7.34
N GLY A 30 -8.11 14.98 -6.16
CA GLY A 30 -9.44 15.17 -5.57
C GLY A 30 -10.54 14.35 -6.23
N GLN A 31 -10.23 13.36 -7.08
CA GLN A 31 -11.22 12.43 -7.62
C GLN A 31 -11.38 11.20 -6.72
N PRO A 32 -12.58 10.62 -6.61
CA PRO A 32 -12.76 9.36 -5.89
C PRO A 32 -11.98 8.24 -6.60
N ILE A 33 -11.38 7.35 -5.80
CA ILE A 33 -10.73 6.13 -6.28
C ILE A 33 -11.45 4.89 -5.75
N THR A 34 -11.42 3.82 -6.53
CA THR A 34 -12.06 2.55 -6.20
C THR A 34 -11.07 1.56 -5.60
N GLY A 35 -11.60 0.56 -4.89
CA GLY A 35 -10.82 -0.58 -4.43
C GLY A 35 -10.11 -1.28 -5.59
N ALA A 36 -10.78 -1.42 -6.74
CA ALA A 36 -10.20 -2.03 -7.94
C ALA A 36 -8.98 -1.27 -8.49
N GLN A 37 -9.00 0.07 -8.45
CA GLN A 37 -7.85 0.88 -8.85
C GLN A 37 -6.65 0.68 -7.90
N VAL A 38 -6.90 0.58 -6.60
CA VAL A 38 -5.84 0.31 -5.61
C VAL A 38 -5.31 -1.12 -5.73
N VAL A 39 -6.18 -2.10 -5.99
CA VAL A 39 -5.79 -3.48 -6.31
C VAL A 39 -4.86 -3.51 -7.51
N ALA A 40 -5.24 -2.87 -8.62
CA ALA A 40 -4.44 -2.83 -9.83
C ALA A 40 -3.06 -2.17 -9.60
N HIS A 41 -3.01 -1.10 -8.82
CA HIS A 41 -1.75 -0.49 -8.40
C HIS A 41 -0.90 -1.49 -7.62
N ALA A 42 -1.46 -2.10 -6.59
CA ALA A 42 -0.72 -3.00 -5.71
C ALA A 42 -0.20 -4.24 -6.45
N GLU A 43 -1.01 -4.83 -7.34
CA GLU A 43 -0.59 -5.94 -8.20
C GLU A 43 0.57 -5.52 -9.14
N ALA A 44 0.49 -4.36 -9.79
CA ALA A 44 1.58 -3.84 -10.62
C ALA A 44 2.86 -3.56 -9.81
N ALA A 45 2.73 -3.02 -8.60
CA ALA A 45 3.87 -2.77 -7.72
C ALA A 45 4.50 -4.08 -7.20
N ALA A 46 3.69 -5.11 -6.95
CA ALA A 46 4.16 -6.45 -6.60
C ALA A 46 4.98 -7.09 -7.74
N GLU A 47 4.52 -6.96 -8.98
CA GLU A 47 5.27 -7.40 -10.17
C GLU A 47 6.58 -6.61 -10.32
N ARG A 48 6.53 -5.29 -10.14
CA ARG A 48 7.71 -4.45 -10.22
C ARG A 48 8.74 -4.81 -9.16
N ALA A 49 8.31 -5.07 -7.92
CA ALA A 49 9.18 -5.48 -6.82
C ALA A 49 10.02 -6.72 -7.14
N ALA A 50 9.51 -7.63 -7.98
CA ALA A 50 10.22 -8.83 -8.42
C ALA A 50 11.34 -8.55 -9.46
N THR A 51 11.35 -7.37 -10.07
CA THR A 51 12.25 -7.03 -11.20
C THR A 51 13.28 -5.95 -10.88
N ILE A 52 13.22 -5.34 -9.69
CA ILE A 52 14.16 -4.29 -9.27
C ILE A 52 15.32 -4.87 -8.47
N ASP A 53 16.53 -4.38 -8.75
CA ASP A 53 17.69 -4.61 -7.88
C ASP A 53 17.55 -3.72 -6.64
N TRP A 54 17.27 -4.33 -5.48
CA TRP A 54 16.90 -3.66 -4.21
C TRP A 54 18.05 -2.89 -3.53
N LYS A 55 19.11 -2.53 -4.26
CA LYS A 55 20.20 -1.67 -3.76
C LYS A 55 19.71 -0.22 -3.71
N VAL A 56 19.31 0.24 -2.53
CA VAL A 56 19.00 1.66 -2.27
C VAL A 56 20.32 2.46 -2.35
N PRO A 57 20.45 3.67 -2.97
CA PRO A 57 19.52 4.48 -3.77
C PRO A 57 20.12 5.03 -5.12
N ASP A 58 19.43 4.76 -6.22
CA ASP A 58 19.37 5.62 -7.44
C ASP A 58 17.98 5.47 -8.10
N SER A 59 17.39 4.29 -7.95
CA SER A 59 15.99 3.94 -8.26
C SER A 59 14.91 4.78 -7.54
N PHE A 60 15.29 5.63 -6.58
CA PHE A 60 14.37 6.49 -5.80
C PHE A 60 14.30 7.95 -6.29
N ARG A 61 15.15 8.39 -7.23
CA ARG A 61 14.95 9.67 -7.94
C ARG A 61 13.81 9.63 -8.96
N ALA A 62 13.29 8.43 -9.25
CA ALA A 62 12.13 8.16 -10.11
C ALA A 62 10.96 7.55 -9.32
N GLY A 63 10.85 7.96 -8.05
CA GLY A 63 9.78 7.74 -7.08
C GLY A 63 9.24 6.33 -6.83
N GLY A 64 10.18 5.42 -6.57
CA GLY A 64 9.89 4.20 -5.83
C GLY A 64 9.02 3.18 -6.58
N PRO A 65 8.85 1.98 -6.00
CA PRO A 65 8.15 0.87 -6.66
C PRO A 65 6.66 1.16 -6.92
N GLY A 66 6.10 2.17 -6.24
CA GLY A 66 4.73 2.63 -6.42
C GLY A 66 4.53 3.73 -7.47
N GLU A 67 5.53 4.10 -8.28
CA GLU A 67 5.36 5.08 -9.38
C GLU A 67 5.32 4.46 -10.79
N VAL A 68 5.42 3.14 -10.91
CA VAL A 68 5.56 2.49 -12.22
C VAL A 68 4.20 2.12 -12.81
N ALA A 69 3.69 2.99 -13.69
CA ALA A 69 3.09 2.71 -15.02
C ALA A 69 1.97 3.72 -15.37
N ASP A 70 2.22 4.56 -16.37
CA ASP A 70 1.18 5.21 -17.20
C ASP A 70 0.28 6.28 -16.54
N GLY A 71 0.83 7.10 -15.63
CA GLY A 71 0.20 8.33 -15.11
C GLY A 71 -1.03 8.14 -14.19
N ARG A 72 -1.68 6.97 -14.22
CA ARG A 72 -2.85 6.59 -13.40
C ARG A 72 -2.50 6.24 -11.95
N VAL A 73 -1.21 6.14 -11.66
CA VAL A 73 -0.63 5.65 -10.39
C VAL A 73 -0.51 6.76 -9.33
N HIS A 74 -0.37 8.03 -9.74
CA HIS A 74 -0.33 9.17 -8.81
C HIS A 74 -1.60 9.32 -7.97
N THR A 75 -2.75 8.94 -8.53
CA THR A 75 -4.05 9.04 -7.86
C THR A 75 -4.18 8.03 -6.73
N THR A 76 -3.64 6.81 -6.88
CA THR A 76 -3.78 5.73 -5.88
C THR A 76 -2.60 5.61 -4.91
N TYR A 77 -1.49 6.31 -5.19
CA TYR A 77 -0.25 6.28 -4.40
C TYR A 77 -0.47 6.52 -2.90
N TYR A 78 -1.24 7.56 -2.55
CA TYR A 78 -1.53 7.90 -1.16
C TYR A 78 -2.27 6.76 -0.44
N ALA A 79 -3.28 6.19 -1.10
CA ALA A 79 -4.07 5.10 -0.51
C ALA A 79 -3.22 3.85 -0.26
N VAL A 80 -2.36 3.48 -1.22
CA VAL A 80 -1.42 2.36 -1.07
C VAL A 80 -0.48 2.58 0.11
N GLY A 81 0.15 3.77 0.20
CA GLY A 81 1.05 4.11 1.30
C GLY A 81 0.35 4.07 2.66
N ALA A 82 -0.85 4.64 2.77
CA ALA A 82 -1.62 4.62 4.00
C ALA A 82 -2.02 3.20 4.41
N ILE A 83 -2.38 2.32 3.46
CA ILE A 83 -2.67 0.91 3.75
C ILE A 83 -1.41 0.20 4.27
N ILE A 84 -0.24 0.41 3.64
CA ILE A 84 1.04 -0.14 4.11
C ILE A 84 1.33 0.29 5.56
N GLU A 85 1.15 1.58 5.88
CA GLU A 85 1.33 2.06 7.26
C GLU A 85 0.40 1.34 8.25
N MET A 86 -0.87 1.12 7.88
CA MET A 86 -1.82 0.41 8.73
C MET A 86 -1.45 -1.07 8.90
N LEU A 87 -1.01 -1.74 7.83
CA LEU A 87 -0.55 -3.12 7.88
C LEU A 87 0.70 -3.24 8.78
N ILE A 88 1.67 -2.34 8.66
CA ILE A 88 2.87 -2.32 9.51
C ILE A 88 2.51 -2.10 10.98
N ARG A 89 1.68 -1.09 11.28
CA ARG A 89 1.24 -0.80 12.66
C ARG A 89 0.52 -2.00 13.26
N THR A 90 -0.31 -2.67 12.47
CA THR A 90 -1.04 -3.87 12.91
C THR A 90 -0.10 -5.04 13.16
N ALA A 91 0.88 -5.26 12.28
CA ALA A 91 1.84 -6.35 12.38
C ALA A 91 2.80 -6.19 13.57
N THR A 92 3.20 -4.94 13.86
CA THR A 92 4.27 -4.64 14.82
C THR A 92 3.76 -4.14 16.18
N GLY A 93 2.51 -3.68 16.25
CA GLY A 93 1.99 -2.96 17.42
C GLY A 93 2.53 -1.53 17.54
N ALA A 94 3.29 -1.03 16.55
CA ALA A 94 3.83 0.32 16.59
C ALA A 94 2.70 1.38 16.54
N PRO A 95 2.79 2.47 17.32
CA PRO A 95 1.78 3.52 17.30
C PRO A 95 1.75 4.27 15.96
N TYR A 96 2.90 4.34 15.29
CA TYR A 96 3.12 5.00 14.01
C TYR A 96 3.95 4.12 13.08
N ALA A 97 3.72 4.24 11.78
CA ALA A 97 4.57 3.70 10.73
C ALA A 97 4.64 4.73 9.61
N ASP A 98 5.73 4.69 8.87
CA ASP A 98 5.97 5.51 7.70
C ASP A 98 6.30 4.57 6.53
N ALA A 99 5.48 4.61 5.48
CA ALA A 99 5.66 3.71 4.34
C ALA A 99 6.99 3.97 3.61
N TRP A 100 7.44 5.23 3.54
CA TRP A 100 8.73 5.59 2.93
C TRP A 100 9.90 5.02 3.72
N ALA A 101 9.87 5.16 5.05
CA ALA A 101 10.90 4.60 5.93
C ALA A 101 10.93 3.07 5.88
N TRP A 102 9.78 2.42 5.63
CA TRP A 102 9.71 0.98 5.40
C TRP A 102 10.45 0.56 4.11
N TYR A 103 10.27 1.28 3.00
CA TYR A 103 10.99 1.00 1.74
C TYR A 103 12.51 1.14 1.87
N LEU A 104 12.97 1.94 2.83
CA LEU A 104 14.38 2.20 3.07
C LEU A 104 15.01 1.26 4.11
N GLN A 105 14.26 0.30 4.65
CA GLN A 105 14.78 -0.61 5.67
C GLN A 105 15.94 -1.44 5.12
N PRO A 106 17.10 -1.47 5.82
CA PRO A 106 18.16 -2.39 5.50
C PRO A 106 17.64 -3.83 5.53
N GLY A 107 17.87 -4.57 4.44
CA GLY A 107 17.43 -5.97 4.33
C GLY A 107 16.00 -6.17 3.84
N LEU A 108 15.29 -5.13 3.39
CA LEU A 108 14.04 -5.31 2.66
C LEU A 108 14.29 -6.14 1.39
N THR A 109 13.56 -7.23 1.24
CA THR A 109 13.69 -8.14 0.09
C THR A 109 12.53 -7.99 -0.89
N ALA A 110 12.75 -8.38 -2.15
CA ALA A 110 11.70 -8.45 -3.16
C ALA A 110 10.49 -9.26 -2.70
N ASP A 111 10.71 -10.40 -2.02
CA ASP A 111 9.63 -11.23 -1.48
C ASP A 111 8.84 -10.52 -0.39
N THR A 112 9.51 -9.81 0.51
CA THR A 112 8.86 -9.04 1.58
C THR A 112 8.02 -7.91 0.99
N ALA A 113 8.53 -7.21 -0.02
CA ALA A 113 7.80 -6.15 -0.70
C ALA A 113 6.60 -6.69 -1.47
N ARG A 114 6.77 -7.80 -2.20
CA ARG A 114 5.69 -8.48 -2.92
C ARG A 114 4.59 -8.93 -1.96
N ALA A 115 4.95 -9.51 -0.81
CA ALA A 115 3.98 -9.93 0.19
C ALA A 115 3.18 -8.73 0.74
N MET A 116 3.85 -7.62 1.06
CA MET A 116 3.18 -6.39 1.50
C MET A 116 2.17 -5.87 0.47
N TYR A 117 2.56 -5.78 -0.81
CA TYR A 117 1.63 -5.35 -1.86
C TYR A 117 0.48 -6.34 -2.10
N THR A 118 0.72 -7.64 -1.90
CA THR A 118 -0.35 -8.65 -1.92
C THR A 118 -1.37 -8.39 -0.81
N ASP A 119 -0.90 -8.05 0.39
CA ASP A 119 -1.77 -7.72 1.53
C ASP A 119 -2.53 -6.40 1.28
N VAL A 120 -1.91 -5.41 0.64
CA VAL A 120 -2.59 -4.17 0.20
C VAL A 120 -3.71 -4.47 -0.77
N ALA A 121 -3.46 -5.31 -1.79
CA ALA A 121 -4.47 -5.71 -2.76
C ALA A 121 -5.62 -6.46 -2.07
N ALA A 122 -5.32 -7.36 -1.14
CA ALA A 122 -6.32 -8.08 -0.37
C ALA A 122 -7.19 -7.14 0.49
N PHE A 123 -6.58 -6.15 1.15
CA PHE A 123 -7.30 -5.12 1.89
C PHE A 123 -8.23 -4.32 0.97
N ALA A 124 -7.71 -3.81 -0.16
CA ALA A 124 -8.47 -2.98 -1.09
C ALA A 124 -9.60 -3.74 -1.78
N ARG A 125 -9.40 -5.02 -2.10
CA ARG A 125 -10.44 -5.89 -2.68
C ARG A 125 -11.58 -6.14 -1.69
N ARG A 126 -11.30 -6.14 -0.38
CA ARG A 126 -12.29 -6.43 0.67
C ARG A 126 -13.00 -5.19 1.19
N TYR A 127 -12.30 -4.05 1.27
CA TYR A 127 -12.79 -2.84 1.96
C TYR A 127 -12.79 -1.59 1.09
N GLY A 128 -12.32 -1.67 -0.15
CA GLY A 128 -12.39 -0.57 -1.10
C GLY A 128 -13.79 -0.33 -1.65
N PRO A 129 -14.13 0.91 -2.04
CA PRO A 129 -15.37 1.22 -2.71
C PRO A 129 -15.49 0.49 -4.05
N GLU A 130 -16.70 0.08 -4.37
CA GLU A 130 -17.05 -0.42 -5.70
C GLU A 130 -17.13 0.75 -6.69
N ALA A 131 -16.91 0.45 -7.98
CA ALA A 131 -17.24 1.41 -9.03
C ALA A 131 -18.76 1.54 -9.11
N GLY A 132 -19.29 2.75 -8.96
CA GLY A 132 -20.71 3.06 -9.12
C GLY A 132 -21.17 3.04 -10.57
#